data_AF-A0A8C6SUP1-F1
#
_entry.id   AF-A0A8C6SUP1-F1
#
_cell.length_a   1.000
_cell.length_b   1.000
_cell.length_c   1.000
_cell.angle_alpha   90.00
_cell.angle_beta   90.00
_cell.angle_gamma   90.00
#
_symmetry.space_group_name_H-M   'P 1'
#
loop_
_entity.id
_entity.type
_entity.pdbx_description
1 polymer ?
#
loop_
_entity_poly.entity_id
_entity_poly.type
_entity_poly.pdbx_seq_one_letter_code
_entity_poly.pdbx_strand_id
1 'polypeptide(L)'
;MSAVKRLLCLIKHRGFLRTQFGRNVTTWSPVGAAFNAKPHRRPDLFEKNVGLFGVPELNCPAGFEVATKEALKNTERLLNKACTCPPGVDTVESFDQLSDGLCKVADLADFVKVAHPDPAFREAAERTCVEIGTVVEKLNTNVELCQSLKRLLDNPEVVSKLDPDTRRVAELFMFDFEISGIHLDDKLVDISHWNACLD
;
A
#
# COMPACT_ATOMS: atom_id res chain seq x y z
N MET A 1 33.83 56.54 56.19
CA MET A 1 32.91 57.18 57.15
C MET A 1 32.36 58.46 56.55
N SER A 2 31.05 58.69 56.64
CA SER A 2 30.34 59.97 56.43
C SER A 2 30.22 60.47 54.97
N ALA A 3 29.11 60.98 54.42
CA ALA A 3 27.69 61.11 54.76
C ALA A 3 27.01 61.68 53.47
N VAL A 4 25.93 61.08 52.96
CA VAL A 4 24.53 61.59 53.00
C VAL A 4 24.29 62.97 52.34
N LYS A 5 23.54 63.02 51.22
CA LYS A 5 22.18 63.62 51.17
C LYS A 5 21.51 63.55 49.78
N ARG A 6 20.20 63.32 49.83
CA ARG A 6 19.22 63.23 48.75
C ARG A 6 18.89 64.60 48.15
N LEU A 7 18.45 64.62 46.90
CA LEU A 7 17.46 65.59 46.42
C LEU A 7 16.36 64.85 45.65
N LEU A 8 15.12 65.12 46.06
CA LEU A 8 13.88 64.60 45.51
C LEU A 8 13.43 65.46 44.31
N CYS A 9 12.87 64.82 43.28
CA CYS A 9 11.73 65.41 42.57
C CYS A 9 10.79 64.30 42.11
N LEU A 10 9.56 64.35 42.61
CA LEU A 10 8.44 63.46 42.33
C LEU A 10 7.66 64.01 41.14
N ILE A 11 7.36 63.18 40.14
CA ILE A 11 6.14 63.35 39.33
C ILE A 11 5.35 62.03 39.34
N LYS A 12 4.13 62.18 39.86
CA LYS A 12 3.00 61.25 39.96
C LYS A 12 2.78 60.41 38.69
N HIS A 13 2.38 59.16 38.91
CA HIS A 13 0.98 58.77 38.65
C HIS A 13 0.54 57.60 39.53
N ARG A 14 -0.53 57.85 40.30
CA ARG A 14 -1.49 56.85 40.81
C ARG A 14 -1.91 55.99 39.60
N GLY A 15 -1.95 54.67 39.62
CA GLY A 15 -2.45 53.78 40.65
C GLY A 15 -3.52 52.91 39.97
N PHE A 16 -3.19 51.65 39.70
CA PHE A 16 -4.19 50.60 39.55
C PHE A 16 -3.52 49.28 39.94
N LEU A 17 -3.84 48.80 41.13
CA LEU A 17 -3.60 47.43 41.54
C LEU A 17 -4.45 46.54 40.63
N ARG A 18 -3.84 45.99 39.58
CA ARG A 18 -4.40 44.84 38.88
C ARG A 18 -3.58 43.64 39.28
N THR A 19 -4.07 42.94 40.30
CA THR A 19 -3.66 41.60 40.69
C THR A 19 -3.55 40.77 39.42
N GLN A 20 -2.33 40.46 38.99
CA GLN A 20 -2.11 39.48 37.93
C GLN A 20 -2.49 38.13 38.54
N PHE A 21 -3.73 37.72 38.34
CA PHE A 21 -4.07 36.30 38.32
C PHE A 21 -3.29 35.71 37.14
N GLY A 22 -2.05 35.31 37.41
CA GLY A 22 -1.36 34.36 36.55
C GLY A 22 -2.23 33.12 36.50
N ARG A 23 -2.88 32.90 35.36
CA ARG A 23 -3.51 31.61 35.07
C ARG A 23 -2.37 30.61 35.03
N ASN A 24 -2.14 29.91 36.14
CA ASN A 24 -1.39 28.67 36.15
C ASN A 24 -2.16 27.70 35.25
N VAL A 25 -1.75 27.63 33.99
CA VAL A 25 -2.18 26.57 33.08
C VAL A 25 -1.78 25.28 33.76
N THR A 26 -2.77 24.43 34.01
CA THR A 26 -2.62 23.18 34.75
C THR A 26 -1.40 22.43 34.24
N THR A 27 -0.45 22.22 35.14
CA THR A 27 0.69 21.32 34.98
C THR A 27 0.25 20.10 34.20
N TRP A 28 0.87 19.89 33.04
CA TRP A 28 0.79 18.63 32.31
C TRP A 28 1.00 17.50 33.31
N SER A 29 0.02 16.60 33.44
CA SER A 29 0.20 15.39 34.22
C SER A 29 1.44 14.65 33.68
N PRO A 30 2.07 13.76 34.47
CA PRO A 30 3.17 12.93 33.97
C PRO A 30 2.82 12.23 32.64
N VAL A 31 1.56 11.84 32.47
CA VAL A 31 1.00 11.29 31.23
C VAL A 31 0.96 12.32 30.10
N GLY A 32 0.44 13.52 30.34
CA GLY A 32 0.40 14.58 29.32
C GLY A 32 1.80 15.05 28.89
N ALA A 33 2.77 15.06 29.80
CA ALA A 33 4.17 15.32 29.47
C ALA A 33 4.78 14.20 28.63
N ALA A 34 4.43 12.93 28.90
CA ALA A 34 4.88 11.78 28.11
C ALA A 34 4.34 11.82 26.66
N PHE A 35 3.07 12.19 26.46
CA PHE A 35 2.48 12.29 25.11
C PHE A 35 3.00 13.47 24.28
N ASN A 36 3.46 14.55 24.91
CA ASN A 36 4.03 15.72 24.21
C ASN A 36 5.56 15.73 24.16
N ALA A 37 6.22 14.75 24.79
CA ALA A 37 7.65 14.61 24.67
C ALA A 37 7.98 14.39 23.19
N LYS A 38 8.89 15.20 22.63
CA LYS A 38 9.44 14.94 21.29
C LYS A 38 10.00 13.52 21.32
N PRO A 39 9.57 12.62 20.42
CA PRO A 39 10.17 11.30 20.33
C PRO A 39 11.66 11.49 20.10
N HIS A 40 12.49 11.12 21.08
CA HIS A 40 13.89 10.90 20.79
C HIS A 40 13.94 9.67 19.90
N ARG A 41 14.03 9.90 18.58
CA ARG A 41 14.53 8.89 17.66
C ARG A 41 15.88 8.48 18.24
N ARG A 42 15.96 7.30 18.84
CA ARG A 42 17.25 6.65 19.01
C ARG A 42 17.75 6.44 17.59
N PRO A 43 18.82 7.11 17.13
CA PRO A 43 19.44 6.66 15.90
C PRO A 43 19.97 5.28 16.24
N ASP A 44 19.30 4.25 15.72
CA ASP A 44 19.84 2.91 15.81
C ASP A 44 21.07 2.89 14.89
N LEU A 45 22.23 3.18 15.47
CA LEU A 45 23.49 3.40 14.74
C LEU A 45 23.95 2.15 13.96
N PHE A 46 23.24 1.02 14.11
CA PHE A 46 23.54 -0.27 13.51
C PHE A 46 22.31 -0.99 12.92
N GLU A 47 21.18 -0.32 12.70
CA GLU A 47 20.11 -0.92 11.91
C GLU A 47 20.56 -1.03 10.44
N LYS A 48 20.74 -2.27 9.97
CA LYS A 48 20.93 -2.54 8.55
C LYS A 48 19.72 -1.98 7.81
N ASN A 49 19.95 -1.18 6.76
CA ASN A 49 18.87 -0.73 5.91
C ASN A 49 18.29 -1.96 5.18
N VAL A 50 17.15 -2.46 5.67
CA VAL A 50 16.42 -3.60 5.12
C VAL A 50 15.34 -3.16 4.12
N GLY A 51 15.23 -1.86 3.84
CA GLY A 51 14.17 -1.26 3.02
C GLY A 51 12.79 -1.26 3.69
N LEU A 52 11.81 -0.65 3.05
CA LEU A 52 10.45 -0.57 3.55
C LEU A 52 9.84 -1.97 3.66
N PHE A 53 9.25 -2.29 4.83
CA PHE A 53 8.62 -3.60 5.12
C PHE A 53 9.56 -4.80 4.98
N GLY A 54 10.88 -4.58 5.03
CA GLY A 54 11.88 -5.62 4.83
C GLY A 54 12.08 -6.00 3.36
N VAL A 55 11.59 -5.19 2.41
CA VAL A 55 11.85 -5.33 0.98
C VAL A 55 13.12 -4.54 0.63
N PRO A 56 14.27 -5.21 0.37
CA PRO A 56 15.57 -4.56 0.24
C PRO A 56 15.65 -3.51 -0.88
N GLU A 57 14.89 -3.71 -1.96
CA GLU A 57 14.79 -2.83 -3.11
C GLU A 57 14.20 -1.47 -2.69
N LEU A 58 13.25 -1.47 -1.76
CA LEU A 58 12.50 -0.29 -1.30
C LEU A 58 13.25 0.52 -0.24
N ASN A 59 14.56 0.72 -0.46
CA ASN A 59 15.39 1.64 0.31
C ASN A 59 15.36 3.09 -0.26
N CYS A 60 14.82 3.25 -1.47
CA CYS A 60 14.67 4.53 -2.17
C CYS A 60 13.46 4.49 -3.12
N PRO A 61 12.96 5.64 -3.62
CA PRO A 61 11.81 5.67 -4.53
C PRO A 61 12.01 4.85 -5.81
N ALA A 62 13.23 4.78 -6.34
CA ALA A 62 13.54 3.97 -7.53
C ALA A 62 13.38 2.46 -7.29
N GLY A 63 13.40 2.02 -6.03
CA GLY A 63 13.16 0.64 -5.64
C GLY A 63 11.82 0.07 -6.09
N PHE A 64 10.80 0.93 -6.16
CA PHE A 64 9.47 0.55 -6.64
C PHE A 64 9.51 0.03 -8.08
N GLU A 65 10.25 0.70 -8.95
CA GLU A 65 10.41 0.27 -10.34
C GLU A 65 11.13 -1.09 -10.43
N VAL A 66 12.10 -1.33 -9.55
CA VAL A 66 12.82 -2.62 -9.49
C VAL A 66 11.86 -3.73 -9.04
N ALA A 67 11.12 -3.51 -7.96
CA ALA A 67 10.14 -4.47 -7.43
C ALA A 67 9.06 -4.79 -8.47
N THR A 68 8.53 -3.77 -9.17
CA THR A 68 7.57 -3.94 -10.25
C THR A 68 8.14 -4.79 -11.38
N LYS A 69 9.33 -4.47 -11.89
CA LYS A 69 9.96 -5.25 -12.97
C LYS A 69 10.20 -6.70 -12.59
N GLU A 70 10.60 -6.96 -11.35
CA GLU A 70 10.78 -8.31 -10.85
C GLU A 70 9.45 -9.07 -10.78
N ALA A 71 8.40 -8.44 -10.25
CA ALA A 71 7.07 -9.01 -10.21
C ALA A 71 6.57 -9.33 -11.63
N LEU A 72 6.70 -8.42 -12.59
CA LEU A 72 6.30 -8.63 -13.98
C LEU A 72 7.07 -9.78 -14.65
N LYS A 73 8.38 -9.86 -14.42
CA LYS A 73 9.19 -10.98 -14.93
C LYS A 73 8.74 -12.33 -14.35
N ASN A 74 8.41 -12.36 -13.06
CA ASN A 74 7.88 -13.56 -12.43
C ASN A 74 6.48 -13.91 -12.97
N THR A 75 5.65 -12.91 -13.19
CA THR A 75 4.34 -13.05 -13.84
C THR A 75 4.48 -13.71 -15.21
N GLU A 76 5.32 -13.19 -16.10
CA GLU A 76 5.54 -13.80 -17.43
C GLU A 76 5.95 -15.28 -17.34
N ARG A 77 6.83 -15.63 -16.39
CA ARG A 77 7.24 -17.02 -16.16
C ARG A 77 6.06 -17.90 -15.72
N LEU A 78 5.25 -17.41 -14.79
CA LEU A 78 4.11 -18.14 -14.24
C LEU A 78 2.96 -18.26 -15.24
N LEU A 79 2.73 -17.24 -16.08
CA LEU A 79 1.78 -17.32 -17.20
C LEU A 79 2.13 -18.47 -18.14
N ASN A 80 3.40 -18.52 -18.56
CA ASN A 80 3.87 -19.60 -19.42
C ASN A 80 3.68 -20.98 -18.74
N LYS A 81 3.97 -21.09 -17.44
CA LYS A 81 3.72 -22.32 -16.67
C LYS A 81 2.23 -22.67 -16.66
N ALA A 82 1.35 -21.73 -16.31
CA ALA A 82 -0.08 -21.92 -16.22
C ALA A 82 -0.72 -22.34 -17.56
N CYS A 83 -0.24 -21.81 -18.69
CA CYS A 83 -0.78 -22.13 -20.02
C CYS A 83 -0.25 -23.47 -20.58
N THR A 84 0.96 -23.88 -20.21
CA THR A 84 1.64 -25.06 -20.80
C THR A 84 1.58 -26.32 -19.97
N CYS A 85 1.44 -26.21 -18.64
CA CYS A 85 1.34 -27.38 -17.76
C CYS A 85 0.05 -28.17 -18.02
N PRO A 86 0.08 -29.50 -17.82
CA PRO A 86 -1.13 -30.31 -17.83
C PRO A 86 -2.14 -29.81 -16.77
N PRO A 87 -3.46 -29.87 -17.04
CA PRO A 87 -4.47 -29.45 -16.07
C PRO A 87 -4.34 -30.21 -14.75
N GLY A 88 -4.18 -29.50 -13.63
CA GLY A 88 -4.04 -30.10 -12.31
C GLY A 88 -3.74 -29.09 -11.21
N VAL A 89 -3.28 -29.57 -10.05
CA VAL A 89 -2.93 -28.73 -8.89
C VAL A 89 -1.93 -27.64 -9.29
N ASP A 90 -0.92 -27.99 -10.09
CA ASP A 90 0.11 -27.05 -10.57
C ASP A 90 -0.47 -25.88 -11.38
N THR A 91 -1.62 -26.08 -12.06
CA THR A 91 -2.33 -25.00 -12.74
C THR A 91 -2.83 -24.01 -11.70
N VAL A 92 -3.59 -24.46 -10.70
CA VAL A 92 -4.16 -23.58 -9.64
C VAL A 92 -3.06 -22.91 -8.83
N GLU A 93 -1.99 -23.64 -8.50
CA GLU A 93 -0.81 -23.10 -7.81
C GLU A 93 -0.15 -21.97 -8.61
N SER A 94 -0.09 -22.09 -9.95
CA SER A 94 0.47 -21.04 -10.79
C SER A 94 -0.39 -19.78 -10.78
N PHE A 95 -1.71 -19.92 -10.73
CA PHE A 95 -2.64 -18.80 -10.57
C PHE A 95 -2.50 -18.11 -9.21
N ASP A 96 -2.44 -18.90 -8.14
CA ASP A 96 -2.23 -18.38 -6.78
C ASP A 96 -0.92 -17.58 -6.69
N GLN A 97 0.18 -18.12 -7.24
CA GLN A 97 1.48 -17.43 -7.29
C GLN A 97 1.46 -16.16 -8.15
N LEU A 98 0.67 -16.12 -9.23
CA LEU A 98 0.49 -14.92 -10.05
C LEU A 98 -0.16 -13.80 -9.23
N SER A 99 -1.29 -14.11 -8.60
CA SER A 99 -2.04 -13.15 -7.80
C SER A 99 -1.25 -12.71 -6.57
N ASP A 100 -0.64 -13.65 -5.83
CA ASP A 100 0.20 -13.34 -4.67
C ASP A 100 1.39 -12.43 -5.02
N GLY A 101 2.09 -12.72 -6.12
CA GLY A 101 3.23 -11.91 -6.56
C GLY A 101 2.86 -10.47 -6.89
N LEU A 102 1.74 -10.27 -7.57
CA LEU A 102 1.26 -8.93 -7.95
C LEU A 102 0.63 -8.20 -6.76
N CYS A 103 -0.22 -8.86 -5.96
CA CYS A 103 -0.87 -8.26 -4.79
C CYS A 103 0.15 -7.82 -3.74
N LYS A 104 1.23 -8.58 -3.51
CA LYS A 104 2.29 -8.15 -2.59
C LYS A 104 2.89 -6.79 -2.94
N VAL A 105 3.13 -6.54 -4.23
CA VAL A 105 3.67 -5.26 -4.70
C VAL A 105 2.58 -4.18 -4.65
N ALA A 106 1.36 -4.50 -5.09
CA ALA A 106 0.23 -3.58 -5.08
C ALA A 106 -0.13 -3.10 -3.67
N ASP A 107 -0.31 -4.01 -2.72
CA ASP A 107 -0.72 -3.71 -1.34
C ASP A 107 0.32 -2.83 -0.64
N LEU A 108 1.61 -3.14 -0.84
CA LEU A 108 2.70 -2.35 -0.33
C LEU A 108 2.68 -0.95 -0.92
N ALA A 109 2.59 -0.84 -2.25
CA ALA A 109 2.55 0.43 -2.94
C ALA A 109 1.32 1.26 -2.53
N ASP A 110 0.14 0.65 -2.39
CA ASP A 110 -1.07 1.33 -1.96
C ASP A 110 -0.93 1.93 -0.56
N PHE A 111 -0.30 1.19 0.36
CA PHE A 111 -0.01 1.73 1.68
C PHE A 111 1.00 2.88 1.62
N VAL A 112 2.11 2.73 0.89
CA VAL A 112 3.17 3.75 0.82
C VAL A 112 2.65 5.03 0.17
N LYS A 113 1.83 4.93 -0.88
CA LYS A 113 1.16 6.04 -1.58
C LYS A 113 0.41 6.96 -0.62
N VAL A 114 -0.23 6.41 0.42
CA VAL A 114 -1.04 7.19 1.38
C VAL A 114 -0.28 7.55 2.65
N ALA A 115 0.67 6.73 3.10
CA ALA A 115 1.25 6.83 4.44
C ALA A 115 2.66 7.45 4.48
N HIS A 116 3.40 7.46 3.37
CA HIS A 116 4.81 7.86 3.40
C HIS A 116 4.98 9.40 3.46
N PRO A 117 5.84 9.94 4.35
CA PRO A 117 5.99 11.38 4.53
C PRO A 117 6.70 12.07 3.34
N ASP A 118 7.56 11.34 2.63
CA ASP A 118 8.27 11.84 1.46
C ASP A 118 7.39 11.73 0.19
N PRO A 119 7.09 12.84 -0.51
CA PRO A 119 6.36 12.84 -1.78
C PRO A 119 6.97 11.94 -2.86
N ALA A 120 8.29 11.83 -2.94
CA ALA A 120 8.94 11.04 -3.99
C ALA A 120 8.61 9.55 -3.87
N PHE A 121 8.50 9.04 -2.63
CA PHE A 121 8.04 7.68 -2.38
C PHE A 121 6.57 7.50 -2.71
N ARG A 122 5.71 8.47 -2.37
CA ARG A 122 4.27 8.42 -2.68
C ARG A 122 4.02 8.38 -4.18
N GLU A 123 4.70 9.22 -4.95
CA GLU A 123 4.61 9.27 -6.41
C GLU A 123 5.15 8.00 -7.08
N ALA A 124 6.24 7.42 -6.57
CA ALA A 124 6.77 6.14 -7.07
C ALA A 124 5.82 4.98 -6.78
N ALA A 125 5.22 4.95 -5.60
CA ALA A 125 4.23 3.97 -5.21
C ALA A 125 2.94 4.11 -6.04
N GLU A 126 2.45 5.33 -6.27
CA GLU A 126 1.28 5.58 -7.11
C GLU A 126 1.47 5.06 -8.54
N ARG A 127 2.63 5.33 -9.16
CA ARG A 127 2.95 4.76 -10.49
C ARG A 127 2.96 3.23 -10.48
N THR A 128 3.45 2.63 -9.41
CA THR A 128 3.46 1.18 -9.23
C THR A 128 2.06 0.59 -9.14
N CYS A 129 1.16 1.22 -8.38
CA CYS A 129 -0.25 0.80 -8.30
C CYS A 129 -0.92 0.81 -9.68
N VAL A 130 -0.71 1.86 -10.47
CA VAL A 130 -1.25 1.97 -11.83
C VAL A 130 -0.70 0.88 -12.75
N GLU A 131 0.61 0.65 -12.71
CA GLU A 131 1.27 -0.34 -13.57
C GLU A 131 0.84 -1.77 -13.23
N ILE A 132 0.86 -2.15 -11.94
CA ILE A 132 0.41 -3.46 -11.48
C ILE A 132 -1.09 -3.66 -11.74
N GLY A 133 -1.92 -2.64 -11.47
CA GLY A 133 -3.36 -2.69 -11.77
C GLY A 133 -3.64 -2.95 -13.24
N THR A 134 -2.92 -2.27 -14.14
CA THR A 134 -3.01 -2.49 -15.60
C THR A 134 -2.66 -3.93 -15.97
N VAL A 135 -1.67 -4.52 -15.31
CA VAL A 135 -1.29 -5.93 -15.55
C VAL A 135 -2.38 -6.87 -15.06
N VAL A 136 -2.92 -6.66 -13.86
CA VAL A 136 -4.02 -7.48 -13.31
C VAL A 136 -5.25 -7.46 -14.24
N GLU A 137 -5.64 -6.29 -14.76
CA GLU A 137 -6.74 -6.18 -15.72
C GLU A 137 -6.49 -7.00 -17.00
N LYS A 138 -5.27 -6.96 -17.54
CA LYS A 138 -4.87 -7.77 -18.70
C LYS A 138 -4.88 -9.26 -18.38
N LEU A 139 -4.50 -9.66 -17.17
CA LEU A 139 -4.51 -11.06 -16.76
C LEU A 139 -5.93 -11.59 -16.59
N ASN A 140 -6.82 -10.81 -15.96
CA ASN A 140 -8.22 -11.17 -15.74
C ASN A 140 -9.04 -11.21 -17.05
N THR A 141 -8.49 -10.70 -18.14
CA THR A 141 -9.06 -10.79 -19.50
C THR A 141 -8.24 -11.68 -20.44
N ASN A 142 -7.28 -12.46 -19.89
CA ASN A 142 -6.46 -13.36 -20.69
C ASN A 142 -7.20 -14.68 -21.01
N VAL A 143 -7.48 -14.88 -22.30
CA VAL A 143 -8.24 -16.04 -22.79
C VAL A 143 -7.49 -17.36 -22.58
N GLU A 144 -6.16 -17.40 -22.72
CA GLU A 144 -5.39 -18.63 -22.55
C GLU A 144 -5.39 -19.11 -21.10
N LEU A 145 -5.26 -18.18 -20.15
CA LEU A 145 -5.39 -18.48 -18.72
C LEU A 145 -6.78 -19.03 -18.40
N CYS A 146 -7.84 -18.33 -18.82
CA CYS A 146 -9.21 -18.79 -18.64
C CYS A 146 -9.42 -20.20 -19.22
N GLN A 147 -8.93 -20.46 -20.43
CA GLN A 147 -9.00 -21.79 -21.05
C GLN A 147 -8.20 -22.85 -20.29
N SER A 148 -7.06 -22.51 -19.70
CA SER A 148 -6.28 -23.44 -18.87
C SER A 148 -7.08 -23.92 -17.66
N LEU A 149 -7.72 -22.97 -16.97
CA LEU A 149 -8.55 -23.26 -15.80
C LEU A 149 -9.84 -24.00 -16.17
N LYS A 150 -10.43 -23.66 -17.33
CA LYS A 150 -11.61 -24.36 -17.86
C LYS A 150 -11.31 -25.82 -18.18
N ARG A 151 -10.18 -26.11 -18.83
CA ARG A 151 -9.73 -27.49 -19.10
C ARG A 151 -9.54 -28.31 -17.82
N LEU A 152 -9.12 -27.67 -16.73
CA LEU A 152 -9.02 -28.29 -15.42
C LEU A 152 -10.40 -28.60 -14.83
N LEU A 153 -11.30 -27.63 -14.80
CA LEU A 153 -12.64 -27.76 -14.19
C LEU A 153 -13.58 -28.68 -15.00
N ASP A 154 -13.42 -28.75 -16.32
CA ASP A 154 -14.21 -29.61 -17.20
C ASP A 154 -13.75 -31.08 -17.17
N ASN A 155 -12.64 -31.41 -16.50
CA ASN A 155 -12.11 -32.76 -16.42
C ASN A 155 -12.43 -33.43 -15.05
N PRO A 156 -13.40 -34.36 -14.98
CA PRO A 156 -13.81 -34.99 -13.73
C PRO A 156 -12.68 -35.78 -13.03
N GLU A 157 -11.77 -36.37 -13.79
CA GLU A 157 -10.64 -37.12 -13.22
C GLU A 157 -9.61 -36.22 -12.56
N VAL A 158 -9.43 -34.99 -13.07
CA VAL A 158 -8.55 -33.99 -12.47
C VAL A 158 -9.23 -33.36 -11.27
N VAL A 159 -10.49 -32.94 -11.40
CA VAL A 159 -11.26 -32.31 -10.31
C VAL A 159 -11.38 -33.24 -9.10
N SER A 160 -11.57 -34.55 -9.31
CA SER A 160 -11.64 -35.53 -8.21
C SER A 160 -10.33 -35.70 -7.42
N LYS A 161 -9.20 -35.24 -7.96
CA LYS A 161 -7.89 -35.26 -7.30
C LYS A 161 -7.56 -33.96 -6.56
N LEU A 162 -8.33 -32.89 -6.78
CA LEU A 162 -8.15 -31.64 -6.05
C LEU A 162 -8.77 -31.76 -4.66
N ASP A 163 -8.08 -31.21 -3.66
CA ASP A 163 -8.71 -30.99 -2.36
C ASP A 163 -9.80 -29.89 -2.47
N PRO A 164 -10.73 -29.82 -1.51
CA PRO A 164 -11.84 -28.88 -1.57
C PRO A 164 -11.42 -27.41 -1.67
N ASP A 165 -10.31 -27.04 -1.03
CA ASP A 165 -9.84 -25.64 -1.00
C ASP A 165 -9.21 -25.27 -2.35
N THR A 166 -8.34 -26.13 -2.90
CA THR A 166 -7.75 -25.91 -4.24
C THR A 166 -8.83 -25.85 -5.32
N ARG A 167 -9.84 -26.73 -5.25
CA ARG A 167 -10.99 -26.67 -6.16
C ARG A 167 -11.73 -25.34 -6.00
N ARG A 168 -11.98 -24.90 -4.77
CA ARG A 168 -12.68 -23.63 -4.52
C ARG A 168 -11.90 -22.44 -5.07
N VAL A 169 -10.57 -22.43 -4.92
CA VAL A 169 -9.70 -21.40 -5.50
C VAL A 169 -9.82 -21.38 -7.02
N ALA A 170 -9.81 -22.54 -7.68
CA ALA A 170 -10.02 -22.63 -9.12
C ALA A 170 -11.39 -22.09 -9.55
N GLU A 171 -12.46 -22.39 -8.81
CA GLU A 171 -13.80 -21.86 -9.09
C GLU A 171 -13.88 -20.33 -8.91
N LEU A 172 -13.19 -19.79 -7.90
CA LEU A 172 -13.10 -18.34 -7.66
C LEU A 172 -12.37 -17.62 -8.81
N PHE A 173 -11.25 -18.17 -9.27
CA PHE A 173 -10.56 -17.59 -10.42
C PHE A 173 -11.43 -17.63 -11.69
N MET A 174 -12.18 -18.72 -11.92
CA MET A 174 -13.09 -18.78 -13.07
C MET A 174 -14.17 -17.70 -12.98
N PHE A 175 -14.72 -17.49 -11.80
CA PHE A 175 -15.69 -16.44 -11.54
C PHE A 175 -15.11 -15.04 -11.80
N ASP A 176 -13.86 -14.79 -11.41
CA ASP A 176 -13.18 -13.51 -11.67
C ASP A 176 -13.01 -13.23 -13.17
N PHE A 177 -12.72 -14.25 -13.99
CA PHE A 177 -12.69 -14.11 -15.45
C PHE A 177 -14.06 -13.74 -16.03
N GLU A 178 -15.12 -14.41 -15.56
CA GLU A 178 -16.49 -14.17 -16.02
C GLU A 178 -16.94 -12.73 -15.71
N ILE A 179 -16.70 -12.26 -14.48
CA ILE A 179 -17.04 -10.89 -14.09
C ILE A 179 -16.20 -9.85 -14.83
N SER A 180 -14.94 -10.17 -15.15
CA SER A 180 -14.06 -9.28 -15.92
C SER A 180 -14.45 -9.18 -17.39
N GLY A 181 -15.51 -9.87 -17.83
CA GLY A 181 -16.05 -9.76 -19.17
C GLY A 181 -15.27 -10.56 -20.21
N ILE A 182 -14.56 -11.64 -19.81
CA ILE A 182 -13.77 -12.51 -20.72
C ILE A 182 -14.58 -13.04 -21.92
N HIS A 183 -15.92 -13.12 -21.77
CA HIS A 183 -16.85 -13.60 -22.79
C HIS A 183 -17.35 -12.52 -23.76
N LEU A 184 -17.02 -11.24 -23.52
CA LEU A 184 -17.48 -10.12 -24.34
C LEU A 184 -16.55 -9.98 -25.55
N ASP A 185 -17.13 -9.95 -26.76
CA ASP A 185 -16.38 -9.59 -27.97
C ASP A 185 -15.80 -8.16 -27.83
N ASP A 186 -14.62 -7.92 -28.42
CA ASP A 186 -13.86 -6.64 -28.41
C ASP A 186 -14.69 -5.38 -28.77
N LYS A 187 -15.88 -5.56 -29.32
CA LYS A 187 -16.77 -4.49 -29.80
C LYS A 187 -17.62 -3.82 -28.72
N LEU A 188 -17.63 -4.34 -27.48
CA LEU A 188 -18.48 -3.82 -26.40
C LEU A 188 -17.73 -3.06 -25.30
N VAL A 189 -16.40 -3.00 -25.36
CA VAL A 189 -15.58 -2.24 -24.41
C VAL A 189 -15.43 -0.78 -24.88
N ASP A 190 -16.55 -0.11 -25.14
CA ASP A 190 -16.54 1.36 -25.23
C ASP A 190 -16.79 1.91 -23.81
N ILE A 191 -15.72 2.38 -23.19
CA ILE A 191 -15.64 2.94 -21.83
C ILE A 191 -16.41 4.28 -21.73
N SER A 192 -16.99 4.78 -22.83
CA SER A 192 -17.80 6.00 -22.87
C SER A 192 -19.03 5.98 -21.94
N HIS A 193 -19.52 4.81 -21.50
CA HIS A 193 -20.70 4.71 -20.64
C HIS A 193 -20.42 4.83 -19.13
N TRP A 194 -19.19 4.56 -18.64
CA TRP A 194 -18.90 4.60 -17.20
C TRP A 194 -18.71 6.01 -16.63
N ASN A 195 -18.34 6.99 -17.46
CA ASN A 195 -18.19 8.39 -17.04
C ASN A 195 -19.54 9.10 -16.78
N ALA A 196 -20.68 8.49 -17.12
CA ALA A 196 -22.01 9.09 -16.94
C ALA A 196 -22.65 8.79 -15.56
N CYS A 197 -22.02 7.96 -14.72
CA CYS A 197 -22.53 7.60 -13.37
C CYS A 197 -21.73 8.23 -12.22
N LEU A 198 -20.78 9.12 -12.51
CA LEU A 198 -19.97 9.85 -11.52
C LEU A 198 -20.25 11.36 -11.45
N ASP A 199 -21.31 11.83 -12.11
CA ASP A 199 -21.85 13.21 -11.95
C ASP A 199 -23.20 13.20 -11.20
#